data_AF-A0A4Q3W2M6-F1
#
_entry.id   AF-A0A4Q3W2M6-F1
#
_cell.length_a   1.000
_cell.length_b   1.000
_cell.length_c   1.000
_cell.angle_alpha   90.00
_cell.angle_beta   90.00
_cell.angle_gamma   90.00
#
_symmetry.space_group_name_H-M   'P 1'
#
loop_
_entity.id
_entity.type
_entity.pdbx_description
1 polymer ?
#
loop_
_entity_poly.entity_id
_entity_poly.type
_entity_poly.pdbx_seq_one_letter_code
_entity_poly.pdbx_strand_id
1 'polypeptide(L)'
;MAKGTIYVLDGERADLSRWLRASRRGGEAVLFLTDLCIPGRLSSLRQVVLPVDAVLDAAKGGDTQMNLGGGYVVLNGNEESGRLKIEFRGDGDTHATSAELRASELQDALAQDA
;
A
#
# COMPACT_ATOMS: atom_id res chain seq x y z
N MET A 1 -7.22 -6.25 16.63
CA MET A 1 -6.75 -5.54 15.42
C MET A 1 -7.87 -5.57 14.39
N ALA A 2 -8.03 -4.51 13.60
CA ALA A 2 -9.01 -4.53 12.51
C ALA A 2 -8.59 -5.54 11.44
N LYS A 3 -9.56 -6.20 10.79
CA LYS A 3 -9.30 -7.07 9.64
C LYS A 3 -8.57 -6.28 8.53
N GLY A 4 -7.66 -6.95 7.83
CA GLY A 4 -6.88 -6.33 6.74
C GLY A 4 -5.76 -5.38 7.19
N THR A 5 -5.35 -5.43 8.47
CA THR A 5 -4.18 -4.68 8.98
C THR A 5 -2.89 -5.39 8.59
N ILE A 6 -1.97 -4.68 7.95
CA ILE A 6 -0.68 -5.17 7.46
C ILE A 6 0.40 -4.27 8.06
N TYR A 7 1.41 -4.85 8.71
CA TYR A 7 2.47 -4.06 9.33
C TYR A 7 3.50 -3.61 8.30
N VAL A 8 3.98 -2.39 8.45
CA VAL A 8 5.10 -1.87 7.65
C VAL A 8 6.38 -2.57 8.11
N LEU A 9 7.26 -2.88 7.17
CA LEU A 9 8.57 -3.45 7.43
C LEU A 9 9.60 -2.34 7.69
N ASP A 10 10.49 -2.58 8.65
CA ASP A 10 11.74 -1.87 8.87
C ASP A 10 12.88 -2.90 8.77
N GLY A 11 13.47 -2.99 7.57
CA GLY A 11 14.35 -4.09 7.19
C GLY A 11 13.59 -5.43 7.16
N GLU A 12 14.02 -6.39 7.97
CA GLU A 12 13.39 -7.72 8.07
C GLU A 12 12.23 -7.79 9.09
N ARG A 13 12.04 -6.74 9.89
CA ARG A 13 11.14 -6.76 11.05
C ARG A 13 9.87 -5.98 10.77
N ALA A 14 8.76 -6.46 11.29
CA ALA A 14 7.52 -5.69 11.34
C ALA A 14 7.66 -4.54 12.35
N ASP A 15 7.44 -3.32 11.88
CA ASP A 15 7.30 -2.13 12.71
C ASP A 15 5.88 -2.09 13.29
N LEU A 16 5.73 -2.51 14.54
CA LEU A 16 4.44 -2.57 15.21
C LEU A 16 3.79 -1.19 15.46
N SER A 17 4.54 -0.10 15.22
CA SER A 17 4.04 1.27 15.34
C SER A 17 3.44 1.83 14.04
N ARG A 18 3.64 1.15 12.90
CA ARG A 18 3.15 1.58 11.59
C ARG A 18 2.45 0.44 10.87
N TRP A 19 1.25 0.69 10.38
CA TRP A 19 0.49 -0.30 9.60
C TRP A 19 -0.26 0.35 8.45
N LEU A 20 -0.58 -0.45 7.45
CA LEU A 20 -1.48 -0.11 6.37
C LEU A 20 -2.70 -1.02 6.48
N ARG A 21 -3.88 -0.47 6.25
CA ARG A 21 -5.08 -1.28 6.09
C ARG A 21 -5.44 -1.40 4.62
N ALA A 22 -5.71 -2.62 4.19
CA ALA A 22 -6.20 -2.91 2.86
C ALA A 22 -7.57 -3.60 2.93
N SER A 23 -8.45 -3.26 2.01
CA SER A 23 -9.75 -3.92 1.85
C SER A 23 -10.11 -3.98 0.37
N ARG A 24 -10.81 -5.03 -0.03
CA ARG A 24 -11.33 -5.16 -1.39
C ARG A 24 -12.78 -4.71 -1.45
N ARG A 25 -13.15 -3.98 -2.49
CA ARG A 25 -14.52 -3.59 -2.80
C ARG A 25 -14.79 -3.85 -4.27
N GLY A 26 -15.33 -5.03 -4.58
CA GLY A 26 -15.52 -5.47 -5.96
C GLY A 26 -14.19 -5.59 -6.71
N GLY A 27 -14.04 -4.84 -7.79
CA GLY A 27 -12.82 -4.79 -8.62
C GLY A 27 -11.73 -3.85 -8.08
N GLU A 28 -11.92 -3.24 -6.91
CA GLU A 28 -11.03 -2.24 -6.36
C GLU A 28 -10.35 -2.70 -5.06
N ALA A 29 -9.08 -2.35 -4.91
CA ALA A 29 -8.34 -2.38 -3.66
C ALA A 29 -8.34 -0.97 -3.05
N VAL A 30 -8.75 -0.87 -1.80
CA VAL A 30 -8.74 0.36 -1.01
C VAL A 30 -7.62 0.28 0.02
N LEU A 31 -6.63 1.15 -0.10
CA LEU A 31 -5.51 1.29 0.83
C LEU A 31 -5.74 2.52 1.72
N PHE A 32 -5.88 2.32 3.03
CA PHE A 32 -6.12 3.41 3.99
C PHE A 32 -4.79 3.94 4.50
N LEU A 33 -4.51 5.20 4.19
CA LEU A 33 -3.22 5.84 4.49
C LEU A 33 -3.17 6.44 5.89
N THR A 34 -4.33 6.75 6.49
CA THR A 34 -4.44 7.33 7.84
C THR A 34 -3.71 6.54 8.93
N ASP A 35 -3.38 5.28 8.65
CA ASP A 35 -2.81 4.31 9.56
C ASP A 35 -1.25 4.30 9.54
N LEU A 36 -0.63 4.93 8.53
CA LEU A 36 0.81 5.19 8.49
C LEU A 36 1.10 6.41 9.37
N CYS A 37 1.23 6.23 10.69
CA CYS A 37 1.44 7.28 11.68
C CYS A 37 2.69 8.16 11.41
N ILE A 38 2.56 9.14 10.52
CA ILE A 38 3.42 10.32 10.40
C ILE A 38 2.49 11.53 10.27
N PRO A 39 2.24 12.29 11.36
CA PRO A 39 1.54 13.55 11.27
C PRO A 39 2.40 14.52 10.45
N GLY A 40 1.96 14.81 9.22
CA GLY A 40 2.54 15.89 8.40
C GLY A 40 3.11 15.52 7.03
N ARG A 41 3.08 14.24 6.60
CA ARG A 41 3.65 13.85 5.29
C ARG A 41 2.87 12.84 4.46
N LEU A 42 1.73 12.35 4.93
CA LEU A 42 0.76 11.84 3.99
C LEU A 42 0.13 13.04 3.31
N SER A 43 0.30 13.13 2.00
CA SER A 43 -0.43 14.11 1.18
C SER A 43 -1.92 14.06 1.54
N SER A 44 -2.70 15.05 1.15
CA SER A 44 -4.16 15.16 1.41
C SER A 44 -5.02 13.87 1.23
N LEU A 45 -4.46 12.81 0.65
CA LEU A 45 -5.01 11.48 0.47
C LEU A 45 -5.15 10.72 1.79
N ARG A 46 -6.41 10.49 2.21
CA ARG A 46 -6.75 9.61 3.35
C ARG A 46 -6.77 8.13 2.97
N GLN A 47 -7.07 7.86 1.71
CA GLN A 47 -7.12 6.53 1.13
C GLN A 47 -6.76 6.62 -0.34
N VAL A 48 -6.30 5.52 -0.91
CA VAL A 48 -6.09 5.35 -2.34
C VAL A 48 -6.90 4.16 -2.81
N VAL A 49 -7.60 4.34 -3.94
CA VAL A 49 -8.42 3.30 -4.57
C VAL A 49 -7.77 2.93 -5.89
N LEU A 50 -7.51 1.65 -6.08
CA LEU A 50 -6.75 1.12 -7.23
C LEU A 50 -7.45 -0.12 -7.78
N PRO A 51 -7.31 -0.45 -9.07
CA PRO A 51 -7.73 -1.75 -9.59
C PRO A 51 -7.07 -2.89 -8.80
N VAL A 52 -7.87 -3.81 -8.27
CA VAL A 52 -7.38 -4.90 -7.43
C VAL A 52 -6.37 -5.77 -8.17
N ASP A 53 -6.60 -6.02 -9.46
CA ASP A 53 -5.73 -6.86 -10.28
C ASP A 53 -4.34 -6.25 -10.46
N ALA A 54 -4.26 -4.92 -10.60
CA ALA A 54 -2.97 -4.22 -10.70
C ALA A 54 -2.18 -4.29 -9.38
N VAL A 55 -2.88 -4.21 -8.24
CA VAL A 55 -2.25 -4.35 -6.92
C VAL A 55 -1.75 -5.78 -6.71
N LEU A 56 -2.54 -6.78 -7.09
CA LEU A 56 -2.17 -8.19 -6.98
C LEU A 56 -1.03 -8.57 -7.93
N ASP A 57 -0.99 -7.99 -9.13
CA ASP A 57 0.11 -8.18 -10.09
C ASP A 57 1.41 -7.60 -9.56
N ALA A 58 1.37 -6.36 -9.04
CA ALA A 58 2.52 -5.76 -8.37
C ALA A 58 2.98 -6.61 -7.18
N ALA A 59 2.05 -7.13 -6.35
CA ALA A 59 2.39 -8.01 -5.23
C ALA A 59 3.06 -9.34 -5.66
N LYS A 60 2.99 -9.75 -6.93
CA LYS A 60 3.69 -10.93 -7.47
C LYS A 60 5.10 -10.64 -7.98
N GLY A 61 5.58 -9.39 -7.87
CA GLY A 61 6.87 -8.98 -8.41
C GLY A 61 6.78 -7.97 -9.57
N GLY A 62 5.57 -7.48 -9.88
CA GLY A 62 5.37 -6.47 -10.92
C GLY A 62 5.67 -5.04 -10.46
N ASP A 63 5.91 -4.18 -11.44
CA ASP A 63 6.03 -2.74 -11.27
C ASP A 63 4.84 -2.04 -11.89
N THR A 64 4.15 -1.21 -11.12
CA THR A 64 2.98 -0.47 -11.58
C THR A 64 2.98 0.95 -11.04
N GLN A 65 2.75 1.92 -11.92
CA GLN A 65 2.46 3.30 -11.55
C GLN A 65 1.03 3.65 -11.95
N MET A 66 0.29 4.29 -11.05
CA MET A 66 -1.08 4.74 -11.30
C MET A 66 -1.22 6.22 -10.94
N ASN A 67 -1.75 7.00 -11.87
CA ASN A 67 -2.06 8.40 -11.66
C ASN A 67 -3.37 8.54 -10.88
N LEU A 68 -3.36 9.40 -9.87
CA LEU A 68 -4.51 9.75 -9.04
C LEU A 68 -4.90 11.19 -9.36
N GLY A 69 -6.17 11.55 -9.11
CA GLY A 69 -6.60 12.94 -9.16
C GLY A 69 -5.94 13.74 -8.04
N GLY A 70 -4.71 14.20 -8.24
CA GLY A 70 -3.90 14.90 -7.24
C GLY A 70 -2.56 14.23 -6.91
N GLY A 71 -2.06 13.30 -7.74
CA GLY A 71 -0.75 12.69 -7.53
C GLY A 71 -0.56 11.36 -8.27
N TYR A 72 0.30 10.50 -7.75
CA TYR A 72 0.46 9.13 -8.24
C TYR A 72 0.81 8.17 -7.09
N VAL A 73 0.59 6.89 -7.35
CA VAL A 73 1.08 5.78 -6.54
C VAL A 73 2.00 4.91 -7.39
N VAL A 74 3.08 4.43 -6.80
CA VAL A 74 3.96 3.42 -7.40
C VAL A 74 3.93 2.18 -6.51
N LEU A 75 3.80 1.02 -7.15
CA LEU A 75 3.86 -0.30 -6.54
C LEU A 75 5.05 -1.02 -7.18
N ASN A 76 5.97 -1.52 -6.34
CA ASN A 76 7.15 -2.26 -6.77
C ASN A 76 7.23 -3.55 -5.96
N GLY A 77 6.90 -4.66 -6.59
CA GLY A 77 7.02 -5.98 -6.00
C GLY A 77 8.41 -6.56 -6.21
N ASN A 78 8.88 -7.32 -5.24
CA ASN A 78 10.07 -8.14 -5.37
C ASN A 78 9.69 -9.59 -5.07
N GLU A 79 9.66 -10.43 -6.12
CA GLU A 79 9.27 -11.84 -6.03
C GLU A 79 10.22 -12.64 -5.13
N GLU A 80 11.54 -12.41 -5.23
CA GLU A 80 12.55 -13.15 -4.47
C GLU A 80 12.43 -12.93 -2.95
N SER A 81 12.17 -11.69 -2.53
CA SER A 81 12.02 -11.34 -1.11
C SER A 81 10.57 -11.43 -0.61
N GLY A 82 9.59 -11.58 -1.52
CA GLY A 82 8.17 -11.59 -1.18
C GLY A 82 7.66 -10.25 -0.64
N ARG A 83 8.29 -9.15 -1.05
CA ARG A 83 8.00 -7.81 -0.52
C ARG A 83 7.35 -6.91 -1.56
N LEU A 84 6.57 -5.96 -1.07
CA LEU A 84 5.98 -4.91 -1.87
C LEU A 84 6.31 -3.56 -1.27
N LYS A 85 6.99 -2.73 -2.05
CA LYS A 85 7.16 -1.31 -1.74
C LYS A 85 6.06 -0.51 -2.42
N ILE A 86 5.42 0.36 -1.65
CA ILE A 86 4.39 1.27 -2.12
C ILE A 86 4.87 2.70 -1.86
N GLU A 87 4.86 3.54 -2.89
CA GLU A 87 5.17 4.96 -2.79
C GLU A 87 3.95 5.80 -3.16
N PHE A 88 3.59 6.73 -2.29
CA PHE A 88 2.51 7.69 -2.48
C PHE A 88 3.12 9.08 -2.66
N ARG A 89 2.71 9.78 -3.72
CA ARG A 89 3.12 11.16 -3.94
C ARG A 89 1.96 12.00 -4.40
N GLY A 90 1.60 13.01 -3.62
CA GLY A 90 0.67 14.05 -4.01
C GLY A 90 1.31 15.13 -4.89
N ASP A 91 0.47 15.83 -5.65
CA ASP A 91 0.86 17.03 -6.39
C ASP A 91 1.27 18.12 -5.40
N GLY A 92 2.56 18.47 -5.42
CA GLY A 92 3.16 19.44 -4.48
C GLY A 92 3.97 18.81 -3.34
N ASP A 93 4.01 17.48 -3.23
CA ASP A 93 4.86 16.82 -2.24
C ASP A 93 6.35 16.94 -2.60
N THR A 94 7.13 17.46 -1.65
CA THR A 94 8.60 17.51 -1.73
C THR A 94 9.23 16.12 -1.65
N HIS A 95 8.56 15.17 -0.97
CA HIS A 95 9.01 13.79 -0.79
C HIS A 95 7.83 12.84 -0.84
N ALA A 96 8.03 11.65 -1.42
CA ALA A 96 7.05 10.58 -1.37
C ALA A 96 6.95 10.00 0.05
N THR A 97 5.75 9.56 0.42
CA THR A 97 5.57 8.65 1.56
C THR A 97 5.65 7.23 1.07
N SER A 98 6.55 6.42 1.63
CA SER A 98 6.71 5.02 1.25
C SER A 98 6.39 4.08 2.39
N ALA A 99 5.83 2.92 2.06
CA ALA A 99 5.67 1.79 2.95
C ALA A 99 6.19 0.52 2.26
N GLU A 100 6.90 -0.32 2.99
CA GLU A 100 7.30 -1.65 2.54
C GLU A 100 6.52 -2.67 3.37
N LEU A 101 5.93 -3.67 2.71
CA LEU A 101 5.05 -4.66 3.32
C LEU A 101 5.45 -6.07 2.86
N ARG A 102 4.95 -7.09 3.54
CA ARG A 102 4.90 -8.44 2.97
C ARG A 102 3.80 -8.52 1.91
N ALA A 103 4.15 -9.01 0.72
CA ALA A 103 3.21 -9.12 -0.38
C ALA A 103 2.07 -10.10 -0.07
N SER A 104 2.37 -11.21 0.61
CA SER A 104 1.37 -12.22 1.00
C SER A 104 0.31 -11.65 1.96
N GLU A 105 0.72 -10.82 2.93
CA GLU A 105 -0.22 -10.20 3.89
C GLU A 105 -1.19 -9.24 3.18
N LEU A 106 -0.73 -8.55 2.13
CA LEU A 106 -1.61 -7.73 1.28
C LEU A 106 -2.58 -8.59 0.46
N GLN A 107 -2.07 -9.66 -0.17
CA GLN A 107 -2.91 -10.59 -0.93
C GLN A 107 -4.00 -11.21 -0.05
N ASP A 108 -3.64 -11.65 1.16
CA ASP A 108 -4.59 -12.19 2.14
C ASP A 108 -5.64 -11.16 2.56
N ALA A 109 -5.22 -9.92 2.82
CA ALA A 109 -6.14 -8.84 3.16
C ALA A 109 -7.17 -8.56 2.05
N LEU A 110 -6.74 -8.63 0.79
CA LEU A 110 -7.61 -8.40 -0.37
C LEU A 110 -8.44 -9.62 -0.78
N ALA A 111 -8.03 -10.83 -0.39
CA ALA A 111 -8.77 -12.07 -0.65
C ALA A 111 -9.97 -12.24 0.29
N GLN A 112 -9.87 -11.72 1.52
CA GLN A 112 -10.87 -11.97 2.57
C GLN A 112 -12.17 -11.16 2.45
N ASP A 113 -12.26 -10.18 1.54
CA ASP A 113 -13.44 -9.32 1.32
C ASP A 113 -14.11 -9.58 -0.05
N ALA A 114 -13.82 -10.72 -0.68
CA ALA A 114 -14.47 -11.22 -1.91
C ALA A 114 -15.73 -12.06 -1.63
#